data_AF-A0A8S3IYZ0-F1
#
_entry.id   AF-A0A8S3IYZ0-F1
#
_cell.length_a   1.000
_cell.length_b   1.000
_cell.length_c   1.000
_cell.angle_alpha   90.00
_cell.angle_beta   90.00
_cell.angle_gamma   90.00
#
_symmetry.space_group_name_H-M   'P 1'
#
loop_
_entity.id
_entity.type
_entity.pdbx_description
1 polymer ?
#
loop_
_entity_poly.entity_id
_entity_poly.type
_entity_poly.pdbx_seq_one_letter_code
_entity_poly.pdbx_strand_id
1 'polypeptide(L)'
;ASIELKALLLDQSFCAGIGNWIADEILYQSSFHPRKRLNTLNDEQLKLLHKNIDYVIRTAVDAGGNERFPREWLFHYRWTNKRETEDYYKLAIKFDTVGGRTSAYVPQRQKLSNVEQQQVDVKLAAKERKRKSKEKTEEEDSVDEENKKIIDSADIKVSKRKISIKKMISTDSEVNEPLVKRKVPIAPSVISNRPQRACNQKTINYQD
;
A
#
# COMPACT_ATOMS: atom_id res chain seq x y z
N ALA A 1 14.22 12.35 -8.73
CA ALA A 1 13.42 11.11 -8.76
C ALA A 1 12.19 11.35 -9.61
N SER A 2 11.82 10.42 -10.49
CA SER A 2 10.59 10.57 -11.28
C SER A 2 9.39 10.14 -10.44
N ILE A 3 8.47 11.07 -10.18
CA ILE A 3 7.26 10.82 -9.39
C ILE A 3 6.12 10.37 -10.33
N GLU A 4 5.36 9.38 -9.89
CA GLU A 4 4.16 8.88 -10.57
C GLU A 4 2.98 9.82 -10.29
N LEU A 5 2.14 10.07 -11.30
CA LEU A 5 1.10 11.09 -11.26
C LEU A 5 0.10 10.87 -10.11
N LYS A 6 -0.36 9.63 -9.95
CA LYS A 6 -1.25 9.29 -8.83
C LYS A 6 -0.58 9.45 -7.46
N ALA A 7 0.71 9.12 -7.36
CA ALA A 7 1.42 9.23 -6.10
C ALA A 7 1.51 10.70 -5.64
N LEU A 8 1.73 11.63 -6.58
CA LEU A 8 1.73 13.06 -6.28
C LEU A 8 0.33 13.56 -5.88
N LEU A 9 -0.72 13.17 -6.60
CA LEU A 9 -2.09 13.58 -6.26
C LEU A 9 -2.54 13.12 -4.87
N LEU A 10 -1.99 12.00 -4.39
CA LEU A 10 -2.28 11.46 -3.06
C LEU A 10 -1.42 12.05 -1.94
N ASP A 11 -0.38 12.81 -2.29
CA ASP A 11 0.47 13.50 -1.32
C ASP A 11 -0.32 14.65 -0.69
N GLN A 12 -0.66 14.53 0.59
CA GLN A 12 -1.45 15.52 1.31
C GLN A 12 -0.68 16.82 1.55
N SER A 13 0.65 16.82 1.41
CA SER A 13 1.44 18.06 1.42
C SER A 13 1.31 18.86 0.13
N PHE A 14 0.94 18.19 -0.97
CA PHE A 14 0.73 18.78 -2.28
C PHE A 14 -0.75 19.08 -2.54
N CYS A 15 -1.62 18.08 -2.41
CA CYS A 15 -3.06 18.19 -2.61
C CYS A 15 -3.83 17.67 -1.39
N ALA A 16 -4.16 18.56 -0.46
CA ALA A 16 -5.01 18.21 0.67
C ALA A 16 -6.44 17.86 0.21
N GLY A 17 -6.98 16.76 0.72
CA GLY A 17 -8.37 16.34 0.45
C GLY A 17 -8.57 15.47 -0.80
N ILE A 18 -7.57 15.33 -1.66
CA ILE A 18 -7.62 14.35 -2.76
C ILE A 18 -7.42 12.95 -2.20
N GLY A 19 -8.51 12.18 -2.18
CA GLY A 19 -8.53 10.78 -1.78
C GLY A 19 -8.29 9.81 -2.94
N ASN A 20 -8.28 8.52 -2.63
CA ASN A 20 -7.99 7.46 -3.60
C ASN A 20 -8.95 7.46 -4.80
N TRP A 21 -10.26 7.61 -4.54
CA TRP A 21 -11.28 7.61 -5.59
C TRP A 21 -11.24 8.89 -6.43
N ILE A 22 -10.98 10.04 -5.81
CA ILE A 22 -10.87 11.32 -6.50
C ILE A 22 -9.66 11.28 -7.46
N ALA A 23 -8.52 10.76 -6.98
CA ALA A 23 -7.35 10.60 -7.83
C ALA A 23 -7.60 9.65 -9.01
N ASP A 24 -8.28 8.52 -8.79
CA ASP A 24 -8.66 7.60 -9.88
C ASP A 24 -9.57 8.31 -10.91
N GLU A 25 -10.56 9.08 -10.44
CA GLU A 25 -11.53 9.78 -11.29
C GLU A 25 -10.84 10.88 -12.11
N ILE A 26 -10.00 11.72 -11.51
CA ILE A 26 -9.24 12.77 -12.21
C ILE A 26 -8.40 12.16 -13.35
N LEU A 27 -7.73 11.05 -13.06
CA LEU A 27 -6.86 10.37 -14.02
C LEU A 27 -7.65 9.71 -15.14
N TYR A 28 -8.82 9.16 -14.82
CA TYR A 28 -9.76 8.60 -15.79
C TYR A 28 -10.29 9.68 -16.75
N GLN A 29 -10.77 10.82 -16.21
CA GLN A 29 -11.24 11.95 -17.02
C GLN A 29 -10.12 12.56 -17.87
N SER A 30 -8.88 12.54 -17.37
CA SER A 30 -7.70 13.04 -18.10
C SER A 30 -7.08 12.01 -19.05
N SER A 31 -7.59 10.78 -19.09
CA SER A 31 -7.01 9.67 -19.85
C SER A 31 -5.52 9.41 -19.56
N PHE A 32 -5.08 9.67 -18.32
CA PHE A 32 -3.71 9.41 -17.88
C PHE A 32 -3.61 8.14 -17.05
N HIS A 33 -2.62 7.31 -17.36
CA HIS A 33 -2.33 6.13 -16.55
C HIS A 33 -1.82 6.52 -15.15
N PRO A 34 -2.20 5.82 -14.06
CA PRO A 34 -1.81 6.19 -12.70
C PRO A 34 -0.30 6.21 -12.46
N ARG A 35 0.44 5.32 -13.16
CA ARG A 35 1.92 5.29 -13.17
C ARG A 35 2.59 6.25 -14.14
N LYS A 36 1.84 7.07 -14.89
CA LYS A 36 2.42 8.06 -15.80
C LYS A 36 3.30 9.01 -15.01
N ARG A 37 4.46 9.37 -15.56
CA ARG A 37 5.42 10.22 -14.85
C ARG A 37 5.15 11.69 -15.12
N LEU A 38 5.33 12.53 -14.10
CA LEU A 38 5.12 13.97 -14.26
C LEU A 38 6.07 14.62 -15.27
N ASN A 39 7.32 14.15 -15.32
CA ASN A 39 8.33 14.71 -16.23
C ASN A 39 8.10 14.33 -17.70
N THR A 40 7.10 13.50 -18.01
CA THR A 40 6.70 13.16 -19.39
C THR A 40 5.45 13.90 -19.85
N LEU A 41 4.90 14.79 -19.02
CA LEU A 41 3.73 15.59 -19.35
C LEU A 41 4.13 16.91 -20.03
N ASN A 42 3.42 17.25 -21.10
CA ASN A 42 3.53 18.56 -21.74
C ASN A 42 2.61 19.57 -21.05
N ASP A 43 2.82 20.87 -21.31
CA ASP A 43 2.03 21.95 -20.69
C ASP A 43 0.52 21.84 -20.96
N GLU A 44 0.13 21.41 -22.16
CA GLU A 44 -1.28 21.18 -22.50
C GLU A 44 -1.91 20.06 -21.66
N GLN A 45 -1.15 18.98 -21.43
CA GLN A 45 -1.58 17.87 -20.60
C GLN A 45 -1.69 18.28 -19.13
N LEU A 46 -0.80 19.16 -18.66
CA LEU A 46 -0.87 19.71 -17.31
C LEU A 46 -2.09 20.64 -17.14
N LYS A 47 -2.39 21.48 -18.13
CA LYS A 47 -3.61 22.30 -18.16
C LYS A 47 -4.88 21.44 -18.16
N LEU A 48 -4.89 20.36 -18.95
CA LEU A 48 -5.99 19.39 -18.97
C LEU A 48 -6.17 18.72 -17.60
N LEU A 49 -5.08 18.28 -16.98
CA LEU A 49 -5.10 17.69 -15.64
C LEU A 49 -5.71 18.68 -14.62
N HIS A 50 -5.23 19.93 -14.61
CA HIS A 50 -5.73 20.97 -13.73
C HIS A 50 -7.22 21.23 -13.93
N LYS A 51 -7.68 21.32 -15.18
CA LYS A 51 -9.10 21.47 -15.51
C LYS A 51 -9.95 20.31 -14.98
N ASN A 52 -9.45 19.08 -15.11
CA ASN A 52 -10.16 17.89 -14.66
C ASN A 52 -10.16 17.74 -13.13
N ILE A 53 -9.11 18.23 -12.44
CA ILE A 53 -9.11 18.35 -10.97
C ILE A 53 -10.27 19.24 -10.52
N ASP A 54 -10.37 20.45 -11.07
CA ASP A 54 -11.44 21.41 -10.73
C ASP A 54 -12.83 20.83 -11.07
N TYR A 55 -12.99 20.23 -12.26
CA TYR A 55 -14.24 19.59 -12.67
C TYR A 55 -14.71 18.51 -11.70
N VAL A 56 -13.85 17.54 -11.36
CA VAL A 56 -14.23 16.43 -10.48
C VAL A 56 -14.57 16.92 -9.09
N ILE A 57 -13.77 17.83 -8.52
CA ILE A 57 -14.00 18.35 -7.17
C ILE A 57 -15.30 19.14 -7.11
N ARG A 58 -15.52 20.08 -8.03
CA ARG A 58 -16.75 20.88 -8.10
C ARG A 58 -17.98 20.00 -8.27
N THR A 59 -17.94 19.08 -9.23
CA THR A 59 -19.06 18.16 -9.48
C THR A 59 -19.36 17.31 -8.26
N ALA A 60 -18.34 16.86 -7.52
CA ALA A 60 -18.53 16.07 -6.32
C ALA A 60 -19.16 16.88 -5.17
N VAL A 61 -18.76 18.14 -5.01
CA VAL A 61 -19.31 19.05 -4.01
C VAL A 61 -20.75 19.43 -4.36
N ASP A 62 -21.00 19.82 -5.61
CA ASP A 62 -22.32 20.24 -6.09
C ASP A 62 -23.35 19.10 -6.03
N ALA A 63 -22.91 17.86 -6.28
CA ALA A 63 -23.75 16.68 -6.15
C ALA A 63 -24.26 16.46 -4.71
N GLY A 64 -23.48 16.86 -3.70
CA GLY A 64 -23.84 16.69 -2.28
C GLY A 64 -23.94 15.23 -1.81
N GLY A 65 -23.48 14.28 -2.61
CA GLY A 65 -23.56 12.85 -2.33
C GLY A 65 -23.13 11.99 -3.53
N ASN A 66 -22.63 10.79 -3.24
CA ASN A 66 -22.10 9.85 -4.23
C ASN A 66 -23.14 9.26 -5.19
N GLU A 67 -24.41 9.22 -4.79
CA GLU A 67 -25.52 8.73 -5.61
C GLU A 67 -25.83 9.65 -6.81
N ARG A 68 -25.46 10.93 -6.69
CA ARG A 68 -25.76 11.98 -7.69
C ARG A 68 -24.60 12.25 -8.64
N PHE A 69 -23.50 11.49 -8.53
CA PHE A 69 -22.39 11.62 -9.46
C PHE A 69 -22.80 11.20 -10.88
N PRO A 70 -22.21 11.80 -11.93
CA PRO A 70 -22.47 11.41 -13.30
C PRO A 70 -22.31 9.91 -13.51
N ARG A 71 -23.21 9.30 -14.29
CA ARG A 71 -23.25 7.84 -14.49
C ARG A 71 -22.00 7.30 -15.18
N GLU A 72 -21.34 8.13 -15.97
CA GLU A 72 -20.12 7.81 -16.71
C GLU A 72 -18.85 7.78 -15.85
N TRP A 73 -18.93 8.20 -14.58
CA TRP A 73 -17.79 8.22 -13.68
C TRP A 73 -17.31 6.82 -13.34
N LEU A 74 -15.99 6.69 -13.28
CA LEU A 74 -15.32 5.45 -12.86
C LEU A 74 -15.70 5.07 -11.43
N PHE A 75 -16.05 6.07 -10.60
CA PHE A 75 -16.53 5.89 -9.24
C PHE A 75 -17.59 4.78 -9.11
N HIS A 76 -18.57 4.69 -10.01
CA HIS A 76 -19.66 3.70 -9.87
C HIS A 76 -19.20 2.25 -10.11
N TYR A 77 -18.11 2.06 -10.85
CA TYR A 77 -17.67 0.75 -11.34
C TYR A 77 -16.45 0.19 -10.61
N ARG A 78 -15.73 1.03 -9.83
CA ARG A 78 -14.49 0.62 -9.15
C ARG A 78 -14.68 -0.21 -7.88
N TRP A 79 -15.90 -0.30 -7.33
CA TRP A 79 -16.18 -0.92 -6.03
C TRP A 79 -16.41 -2.44 -6.08
N THR A 80 -15.93 -3.10 -7.13
CA THR A 80 -16.30 -4.49 -7.41
C THR A 80 -15.25 -5.47 -6.87
N ASN A 81 -15.70 -6.52 -6.18
CA ASN A 81 -14.83 -7.64 -5.74
C ASN A 81 -14.46 -8.62 -6.87
N LYS A 82 -14.90 -8.35 -8.10
CA LYS A 82 -14.66 -9.19 -9.27
C LYS A 82 -13.32 -8.83 -9.89
N ARG A 83 -12.60 -9.86 -10.35
CA ARG A 83 -11.30 -9.71 -11.03
C ARG A 83 -11.41 -8.98 -12.36
N GLU A 84 -12.60 -8.98 -12.95
CA GLU A 84 -12.92 -8.32 -14.21
C GLU A 84 -14.20 -7.49 -14.02
N THR A 85 -14.07 -6.18 -14.20
CA THR A 85 -15.16 -5.22 -14.16
C THR A 85 -15.03 -4.28 -15.34
N GLU A 86 -16.13 -3.70 -15.77
CA GLU A 86 -16.20 -2.82 -16.94
C GLU A 86 -16.64 -1.43 -16.51
N ASP A 87 -16.17 -0.41 -17.22
CA ASP A 87 -16.65 0.96 -17.07
C ASP A 87 -18.01 1.17 -17.75
N TYR A 88 -18.51 2.42 -17.70
CA TYR A 88 -19.74 2.82 -18.37
C TYR A 88 -19.75 2.47 -19.87
N TYR A 89 -18.59 2.53 -20.53
CA TYR A 89 -18.41 2.28 -21.96
C TYR A 89 -18.06 0.82 -22.29
N LYS A 90 -18.21 -0.11 -21.34
CA LYS A 90 -17.90 -1.53 -21.51
C LYS A 90 -16.41 -1.83 -21.75
N LEU A 91 -15.55 -0.95 -21.24
CA LEU A 91 -14.10 -1.13 -21.30
C LEU A 91 -13.61 -1.78 -20.00
N ALA A 92 -12.67 -2.72 -20.12
CA ALA A 92 -12.15 -3.44 -18.98
C ALA A 92 -11.39 -2.51 -18.02
N ILE A 93 -11.75 -2.56 -16.73
CA ILE A 93 -11.06 -1.90 -15.64
C ILE A 93 -10.03 -2.86 -15.05
N LYS A 94 -8.80 -2.39 -14.89
CA LYS A 94 -7.73 -3.08 -14.18
C LYS A 94 -7.43 -2.38 -12.86
N PHE A 95 -6.96 -3.16 -11.90
CA PHE A 95 -6.52 -2.67 -10.61
C PHE A 95 -5.03 -2.84 -10.45
N ASP A 96 -4.39 -1.82 -9.89
CA ASP A 96 -2.95 -1.81 -9.70
C ASP A 96 -2.57 -1.03 -8.44
N THR A 97 -1.39 -1.29 -7.89
CA THR A 97 -0.90 -0.60 -6.68
C THR A 97 0.06 0.52 -7.06
N VAL A 98 -0.34 1.76 -6.80
CA VAL A 98 0.43 2.98 -7.11
C VAL A 98 0.45 3.86 -5.86
N GLY A 99 1.63 4.34 -5.46
CA GLY A 99 1.76 5.12 -4.22
C GLY A 99 1.27 4.38 -2.96
N GLY A 100 1.41 3.04 -2.93
CA GLY A 100 0.95 2.20 -1.81
C GLY A 100 -0.56 2.00 -1.72
N ARG A 101 -1.35 2.53 -2.66
CA ARG A 101 -2.82 2.41 -2.67
C ARG A 101 -3.30 1.73 -3.95
N THR A 102 -4.41 0.98 -3.85
CA THR A 102 -5.06 0.36 -5.00
C THR A 102 -5.69 1.42 -5.90
N SER A 103 -5.44 1.32 -7.20
CA SER A 103 -5.85 2.27 -8.24
C SER A 103 -6.66 1.53 -9.29
N ALA A 104 -7.84 2.03 -9.62
CA ALA A 104 -8.64 1.53 -10.73
C ALA A 104 -8.33 2.36 -11.97
N TYR A 105 -8.12 1.71 -13.11
CA TYR A 105 -7.86 2.40 -14.38
C TYR A 105 -8.32 1.56 -15.57
N VAL A 106 -8.57 2.20 -16.71
CA VAL A 106 -9.00 1.58 -17.97
C VAL A 106 -7.84 1.58 -18.96
N PRO A 107 -7.17 0.45 -19.23
CA PRO A 107 -5.96 0.41 -20.05
C PRO A 107 -6.17 0.89 -21.50
N GLN A 108 -7.38 0.72 -22.04
CA GLN A 108 -7.70 1.16 -23.40
C GLN A 108 -7.72 2.69 -23.53
N ARG A 109 -8.12 3.41 -22.47
CA ARG A 109 -8.14 4.87 -22.41
C ARG A 109 -6.84 5.46 -21.87
N GLN A 110 -6.32 4.86 -20.79
CA GLN A 110 -5.20 5.36 -20.03
C GLN A 110 -3.90 4.64 -20.43
N LYS A 111 -3.33 5.04 -21.56
CA LYS A 111 -2.12 4.39 -22.11
C LYS A 111 -0.84 4.93 -21.47
N LEU A 112 0.12 4.04 -21.26
CA LEU A 112 1.52 4.40 -20.99
C LEU A 112 2.31 4.46 -22.29
N SER A 113 3.39 5.24 -22.32
CA SER A 113 4.38 5.13 -23.38
C SER A 113 5.11 3.77 -23.29
N ASN A 114 5.65 3.30 -24.42
CA ASN A 114 6.39 2.02 -24.46
C ASN A 114 7.53 1.96 -23.42
N VAL A 115 8.21 3.08 -23.21
CA VAL A 115 9.31 3.21 -22.23
C VAL A 115 8.82 3.12 -20.79
N GLU A 116 7.67 3.73 -20.49
CA GLU A 116 7.05 3.65 -19.17
C GLU A 116 6.50 2.25 -18.90
N GLN A 117 5.89 1.60 -19.89
CA GLN A 117 5.35 0.24 -19.77
C GLN A 117 6.45 -0.77 -19.44
N GLN A 118 7.57 -0.74 -20.18
CA GLN A 118 8.72 -1.63 -19.91
C GLN A 118 9.26 -1.47 -18.48
N GLN A 119 9.33 -0.24 -17.97
CA GLN A 119 9.79 0.00 -16.60
C GLN A 119 8.82 -0.53 -15.54
N VAL A 120 7.51 -0.49 -15.83
CA VAL A 120 6.49 -1.11 -14.98
C VAL A 120 6.64 -2.62 -14.95
N ASP A 121 6.81 -3.25 -16.11
CA ASP A 121 6.92 -4.70 -16.23
C ASP A 121 8.18 -5.23 -15.50
N VAL A 122 9.32 -4.52 -15.62
CA VAL A 122 10.55 -4.84 -14.87
C VAL A 122 10.34 -4.73 -13.36
N LYS A 123 9.67 -3.66 -12.89
CA LYS A 123 9.36 -3.48 -11.46
C LYS A 123 8.44 -4.58 -10.93
N LEU A 124 7.40 -4.95 -11.69
CA LEU A 124 6.47 -6.01 -11.33
C LEU A 124 7.18 -7.38 -11.28
N ALA A 125 8.00 -7.70 -12.28
CA ALA A 125 8.78 -8.93 -12.32
C ALA A 125 9.78 -9.03 -11.15
N ALA A 126 10.45 -7.93 -10.80
CA ALA A 126 11.33 -7.87 -9.64
C ALA A 126 10.59 -8.09 -8.31
N LYS A 127 9.38 -7.52 -8.17
CA LYS A 127 8.53 -7.72 -6.99
C LYS A 127 8.07 -9.17 -6.86
N GLU A 128 7.74 -9.83 -7.96
CA GLU A 128 7.34 -11.23 -7.96
C GLU A 128 8.51 -12.17 -7.61
N ARG A 129 9.71 -11.90 -8.14
CA ARG A 129 10.93 -12.65 -7.76
C ARG A 129 11.21 -12.55 -6.25
N LYS A 130 11.06 -11.35 -5.66
CA LYS A 130 11.22 -11.15 -4.21
C LYS A 130 10.16 -11.86 -3.37
N ARG A 131 8.92 -11.97 -3.87
CA ARG A 131 7.86 -12.74 -3.17
C ARG A 131 8.19 -14.22 -3.19
N LYS A 132 8.56 -14.78 -4.34
CA LYS A 132 8.96 -16.20 -4.48
C LYS A 132 10.19 -16.56 -3.64
N SER A 133 11.15 -15.65 -3.47
CA SER A 133 12.29 -15.90 -2.58
C SER A 133 11.89 -15.88 -1.11
N LYS A 134 10.99 -14.99 -0.69
CA LYS A 134 10.52 -14.88 0.71
C LYS A 134 9.63 -16.07 1.12
N GLU A 135 8.82 -16.56 0.19
CA GLU A 135 7.96 -17.74 0.36
C GLU A 135 8.79 -19.03 0.50
N LYS A 136 9.90 -19.16 -0.26
CA LYS A 136 10.85 -20.27 -0.09
C LYS A 136 11.60 -20.27 1.24
N THR A 137 11.93 -19.08 1.78
CA THR A 137 12.60 -19.01 3.09
C THR A 137 11.65 -19.33 4.25
N GLU A 138 10.36 -19.00 4.11
CA GLU A 138 9.34 -19.32 5.13
C GLU A 138 8.90 -20.79 5.10
N GLU A 139 8.98 -21.49 3.96
CA GLU A 139 8.79 -22.95 3.89
C GLU A 139 9.99 -23.72 4.49
N GLU A 140 11.23 -23.26 4.28
CA GLU A 140 12.44 -23.91 4.83
C GLU A 140 12.55 -23.77 6.37
N ASP A 141 12.13 -22.63 6.95
CA ASP A 141 12.07 -22.45 8.43
C ASP A 141 10.98 -23.30 9.12
N SER A 142 10.02 -23.85 8.37
CA SER A 142 8.95 -24.71 8.91
C SER A 142 9.31 -26.20 8.93
N VAL A 143 10.35 -26.62 8.20
CA VAL A 143 10.81 -28.03 8.13
C VAL A 143 11.91 -28.33 9.16
N ASP A 144 12.54 -27.29 9.73
CA ASP A 144 13.62 -27.46 10.71
C ASP A 144 13.15 -27.67 12.17
N GLU A 145 11.85 -27.48 12.48
CA GLU A 145 11.35 -27.74 13.84
C GLU A 145 10.98 -29.22 14.10
N GLU A 146 10.63 -30.00 13.06
CA GLU A 146 10.40 -31.45 13.21
C GLU A 146 11.69 -32.27 13.19
N ASN A 147 12.72 -31.84 12.44
CA ASN A 147 13.99 -32.58 12.36
C ASN A 147 14.90 -32.41 13.59
N LYS A 148 14.57 -31.49 14.50
CA LYS A 148 15.27 -31.34 15.79
C LYS A 148 14.83 -32.32 16.87
N LYS A 149 13.73 -33.05 16.68
CA LYS A 149 13.24 -34.06 17.65
C LYS A 149 13.79 -35.47 17.43
N ILE A 150 14.50 -35.75 16.35
CA ILE A 150 14.94 -37.12 16.00
C ILE A 150 16.44 -37.36 16.35
N ILE A 151 17.22 -36.34 16.68
CA ILE A 151 18.68 -36.49 16.88
C ILE A 151 19.06 -36.65 18.37
N ASP A 152 18.13 -36.52 19.32
CA ASP A 152 18.42 -36.61 20.77
C ASP A 152 18.46 -38.05 21.36
N SER A 153 18.51 -39.10 20.53
CA SER A 153 18.44 -40.50 21.02
C SER A 153 19.47 -41.47 20.43
N ALA A 154 20.71 -41.01 20.19
CA ALA A 154 21.82 -41.95 19.96
C ALA A 154 23.17 -41.42 20.48
N ASP A 155 23.49 -41.81 21.71
CA ASP A 155 24.85 -41.78 22.28
C ASP A 155 25.80 -42.74 21.55
N ILE A 156 26.85 -42.25 20.89
CA ILE A 156 28.09 -43.02 20.68
C ILE A 156 29.32 -42.12 20.98
N LYS A 157 29.98 -42.44 22.10
CA LYS A 157 31.27 -41.92 22.56
C LYS A 157 32.42 -42.38 21.66
N VAL A 158 33.26 -41.48 21.13
CA VAL A 158 34.72 -41.75 20.94
C VAL A 158 35.58 -40.46 20.99
N SER A 159 36.47 -40.43 21.98
CA SER A 159 37.87 -39.97 22.03
C SER A 159 38.37 -38.63 21.42
N LYS A 160 38.76 -37.75 22.34
CA LYS A 160 39.90 -36.79 22.37
C LYS A 160 40.84 -36.74 21.14
N ARG A 161 41.11 -35.51 20.67
CA ARG A 161 42.47 -34.95 20.52
C ARG A 161 42.46 -33.42 20.61
N LYS A 162 43.37 -32.92 21.46
CA LYS A 162 43.64 -31.50 21.75
C LYS A 162 44.34 -30.83 20.55
N ILE A 163 43.93 -29.61 20.20
CA ILE A 163 44.85 -28.61 19.65
C ILE A 163 44.57 -27.29 20.39
N SER A 164 45.65 -26.76 20.97
CA SER A 164 45.70 -25.57 21.83
C SER A 164 46.13 -24.38 20.98
N ILE A 165 45.38 -23.27 20.98
CA ILE A 165 45.95 -21.95 20.68
C ILE A 165 45.42 -20.92 21.69
N LYS A 166 46.37 -20.09 22.09
CA LYS A 166 46.56 -19.38 23.34
C LYS A 166 45.81 -18.05 23.38
N LYS A 167 45.24 -17.79 24.56
CA LYS A 167 44.61 -16.56 25.06
C LYS A 167 45.56 -15.35 25.02
N MET A 168 45.06 -14.18 24.63
CA MET A 168 45.57 -12.87 25.06
C MET A 168 44.39 -11.99 25.48
N ILE A 169 44.23 -11.85 26.80
CA ILE A 169 43.48 -10.80 27.49
C ILE A 169 44.41 -10.31 28.61
N SER A 170 44.62 -9.01 28.67
CA SER A 170 45.03 -8.22 29.84
C SER A 170 44.06 -7.03 29.85
N THR A 171 43.02 -6.95 30.71
CA THR A 171 43.00 -6.56 32.14
C THR A 171 43.71 -5.19 32.35
N ASP A 172 43.11 -4.16 32.97
CA ASP A 172 42.44 -4.13 34.27
C ASP A 172 41.32 -3.05 34.44
N SER A 173 40.34 -3.39 35.31
CA SER A 173 39.55 -2.62 36.34
C SER A 173 39.34 -1.08 36.25
N GLU A 174 38.23 -0.44 36.65
CA GLU A 174 37.43 -0.52 37.90
C GLU A 174 35.96 -0.01 37.80
N VAL A 175 35.09 -0.71 38.53
CA VAL A 175 33.85 -0.40 39.31
C VAL A 175 33.20 1.01 39.30
N ASN A 176 31.90 1.11 38.93
CA ASN A 176 30.74 1.39 39.82
C ASN A 176 29.40 1.65 39.06
N GLU A 177 28.32 1.01 39.53
CA GLU A 177 26.89 1.27 39.26
C GLU A 177 26.36 2.41 40.21
N PRO A 178 25.08 2.89 40.20
CA PRO A 178 23.91 2.55 39.35
C PRO A 178 23.00 3.74 38.88
N LEU A 179 22.06 3.41 37.99
CA LEU A 179 20.66 3.87 37.81
C LEU A 179 20.22 5.32 38.18
N VAL A 180 19.78 6.09 37.18
CA VAL A 180 18.71 7.11 37.35
C VAL A 180 17.72 7.08 36.17
N LYS A 181 16.49 6.62 36.45
CA LYS A 181 15.32 6.72 35.57
C LYS A 181 14.78 8.17 35.61
N ARG A 182 14.66 8.85 34.47
CA ARG A 182 13.89 10.10 34.36
C ARG A 182 12.48 9.80 33.83
N LYS A 183 11.49 9.95 34.71
CA LYS A 183 10.06 10.05 34.39
C LYS A 183 9.80 11.41 33.72
N VAL A 184 9.02 11.42 32.64
CA VAL A 184 8.39 12.65 32.10
C VAL A 184 6.90 12.60 32.48
N PRO A 185 6.31 13.69 33.02
CA PRO A 185 4.98 13.66 33.61
C PRO A 185 3.86 13.67 32.57
N ILE A 186 2.78 12.95 32.90
CA ILE A 186 1.50 12.90 32.21
C ILE A 186 0.65 14.08 32.70
N ALA A 187 0.15 14.91 31.77
CA ALA A 187 -0.84 15.96 32.06
C ALA A 187 -2.27 15.38 31.98
N PRO A 188 -3.21 15.80 32.85
CA PRO A 188 -4.52 15.18 32.98
C PRO A 188 -5.56 15.64 31.93
N SER A 189 -6.55 14.77 31.79
CA SER A 189 -7.71 14.73 30.89
C SER A 189 -8.64 15.95 30.92
N VAL A 190 -9.20 16.30 29.75
CA VAL A 190 -10.51 16.94 29.65
C VAL A 190 -11.43 16.05 28.83
N ILE A 191 -12.46 15.56 29.51
CA ILE A 191 -13.57 14.74 29.00
C ILE A 191 -14.58 15.69 28.36
N SER A 192 -14.80 15.57 27.06
CA SER A 192 -15.97 16.14 26.39
C SER A 192 -16.79 15.02 25.77
N ASN A 193 -17.96 14.78 26.37
CA ASN A 193 -18.96 13.80 25.96
C ASN A 193 -19.35 13.96 24.48
N ARG A 194 -19.20 12.89 23.70
CA ARG A 194 -19.78 12.79 22.35
C ARG A 194 -20.72 11.57 22.33
N PRO A 195 -22.01 11.74 22.01
CA PRO A 195 -22.98 10.66 22.06
C PRO A 195 -22.70 9.62 20.96
N GLN A 196 -22.74 8.35 21.33
CA GLN A 196 -22.67 7.20 20.44
C GLN A 196 -23.92 7.19 19.54
N ARG A 197 -23.73 7.28 18.21
CA ARG A 197 -24.82 6.97 17.27
C ARG A 197 -24.88 5.45 17.11
N ALA A 198 -26.01 4.90 17.55
CA ALA A 198 -26.38 3.50 17.42
C ALA A 198 -26.36 3.05 15.95
N CYS A 199 -25.72 1.91 15.73
CA CYS A 199 -25.83 1.10 14.52
C CYS A 199 -27.20 0.40 14.55
N ASN A 200 -28.16 0.89 13.75
CA ASN A 200 -29.43 0.18 13.55
C ASN A 200 -29.26 -0.85 12.45
N GLN A 201 -29.10 -2.11 12.85
CA GLN A 201 -29.42 -3.28 12.04
C GLN A 201 -30.93 -3.25 11.80
N LYS A 202 -31.37 -3.05 10.55
CA LYS A 202 -32.75 -3.36 10.15
C LYS A 202 -32.79 -4.83 9.72
N THR A 203 -33.39 -5.64 10.58
CA THR A 203 -34.00 -6.93 10.23
C THR A 203 -35.05 -6.71 9.15
N ILE A 204 -34.93 -7.44 8.04
CA ILE A 204 -36.00 -7.58 7.05
C ILE A 204 -36.82 -8.79 7.49
N ASN A 205 -38.01 -8.54 8.04
CA ASN A 205 -39.02 -9.56 8.24
C ASN A 205 -39.69 -9.85 6.89
N TYR A 206 -39.65 -11.11 6.47
CA TYR A 206 -40.53 -11.70 5.47
C TYR A 206 -41.87 -11.97 6.14
N GLN A 207 -42.95 -11.35 5.67
CA GLN A 207 -44.31 -11.93 5.71
C GLN A 207 -45.13 -11.44 4.51
N ASP A 208 -45.87 -12.41 3.99
CA ASP A 208 -46.95 -12.43 2.99
C ASP A 208 -46.60 -12.27 1.50
#